data_AF-A0AAV7HCS3-F1
#
_entry.id   AF-A0AAV7HCS3-F1
#
_cell.length_a   1.000
_cell.length_b   1.000
_cell.length_c   1.000
_cell.angle_alpha   90.00
_cell.angle_beta   90.00
_cell.angle_gamma   90.00
#
_symmetry.space_group_name_H-M   'P 1'
#
loop_
_entity.id
_entity.type
_entity.pdbx_description
1 polymer ?
#
loop_
_entity_poly.entity_id
_entity_poly.type
_entity_poly.pdbx_seq_one_letter_code
_entity_poly.pdbx_strand_id
1 'polypeptide(L)'
;MVLLNFIRQFNKPRIIISSNSLMLKNNYAVVAAASLGKVKKGKKGMGPAPKVELPVETDAHRLVNYVCGTNLLKEGGEDVKLKPDSEYPDWLWKIHVGKPKTLEDLDPNTKAYWRKLRKQAIRTNNQRLKHKTLGPF
;
A
#
# COMPACT_ATOMS: atom_id res chain seq x y z
N MET A 1 -19.69 10.93 53.76
CA MET A 1 -19.85 10.96 52.29
C MET A 1 -18.76 10.13 51.60
N VAL A 2 -18.85 8.80 51.59
CA VAL A 2 -17.90 7.91 50.86
C VAL A 2 -18.63 6.82 50.06
N LEU A 3 -19.95 6.87 49.95
CA LEU A 3 -20.77 5.81 49.33
C LEU A 3 -21.32 6.15 47.94
N LEU A 4 -20.60 6.94 47.14
CA LEU A 4 -21.03 7.26 45.76
C LEU A 4 -19.95 7.06 44.67
N ASN A 5 -18.72 6.69 45.03
CA ASN A 5 -17.66 6.47 44.04
C ASN A 5 -17.47 5.01 43.61
N PHE A 6 -18.23 4.06 44.15
CA PHE A 6 -18.08 2.64 43.79
C PHE A 6 -18.87 2.23 42.53
N ILE A 7 -19.90 2.98 42.17
CA ILE A 7 -20.79 2.62 41.04
C ILE A 7 -20.20 3.03 39.68
N ARG A 8 -19.16 3.87 39.65
CA ARG A 8 -18.49 4.30 38.40
C ARG A 8 -17.41 3.36 37.88
N GLN A 9 -17.20 2.19 38.51
CA GLN A 9 -16.17 1.25 38.08
C GLN A 9 -16.69 0.12 37.17
N PHE A 10 -18.01 -0.07 37.09
CA PHE A 10 -18.61 -1.23 36.40
C PHE A 10 -19.32 -0.92 35.07
N ASN A 11 -19.46 0.35 34.67
CA ASN A 11 -20.05 0.74 33.37
C ASN A 11 -19.00 1.02 32.29
N LYS A 12 -18.06 0.09 32.09
CA LYS A 12 -17.32 0.01 30.82
C LYS A 12 -17.87 -1.21 30.08
N PRO A 13 -18.51 -1.06 28.89
CA PRO A 13 -18.87 -2.24 28.12
C PRO A 13 -17.58 -2.98 27.82
N ARG A 14 -17.44 -4.19 28.37
CA ARG A 14 -16.40 -5.13 27.96
C ARG A 14 -16.77 -5.52 26.54
N ILE A 15 -16.23 -4.81 25.56
CA ILE A 15 -16.20 -5.29 24.19
C ILE A 15 -15.33 -6.54 24.25
N ILE A 16 -15.98 -7.70 24.33
CA ILE A 16 -15.34 -8.99 24.15
C ILE A 16 -14.99 -9.07 22.68
N ILE A 17 -13.83 -8.50 22.32
CA ILE A 17 -13.21 -8.81 21.05
C ILE A 17 -12.86 -10.29 21.15
N SER A 18 -13.56 -11.12 20.37
CA SER A 18 -13.18 -12.52 20.20
C SER A 18 -11.68 -12.59 19.96
N SER A 19 -10.98 -13.25 20.88
CA SER A 19 -9.52 -13.42 20.89
C SER A 19 -8.98 -14.23 19.71
N ASN A 20 -9.81 -14.54 18.72
CA ASN A 20 -9.46 -15.38 17.57
C ASN A 20 -8.94 -14.60 16.35
N SER A 21 -8.71 -13.28 16.44
CA SER A 21 -7.77 -12.64 15.51
C SER A 21 -6.37 -12.59 16.10
N LEU A 22 -5.75 -13.76 16.24
CA LEU A 22 -4.30 -13.88 16.12
C LEU A 22 -3.95 -13.45 14.69
N MET A 23 -3.90 -12.14 14.43
CA MET A 23 -3.15 -11.66 13.28
C MET A 23 -1.71 -12.10 13.54
N LEU A 24 -1.22 -13.09 12.79
CA LEU A 24 0.20 -13.37 12.73
C LEU A 24 0.88 -12.03 12.41
N LYS A 25 1.56 -11.46 13.40
CA LYS A 25 2.53 -10.41 13.14
C LYS A 25 3.60 -11.07 12.30
N ASN A 26 3.75 -10.61 11.07
CA ASN A 26 4.78 -11.04 10.13
C ASN A 26 6.17 -10.69 10.71
N ASN A 27 6.68 -11.53 11.60
CA ASN A 27 7.99 -11.41 12.23
C ASN A 27 9.11 -11.95 11.34
N TYR A 28 8.83 -12.36 10.09
CA TYR A 28 9.84 -12.86 9.15
C TYR A 28 10.88 -11.81 8.73
N ALA A 29 10.67 -10.54 9.09
CA ALA A 29 11.60 -9.43 8.86
C ALA A 29 12.35 -9.00 10.12
N VAL A 30 12.28 -9.74 11.23
CA VAL A 30 13.24 -9.56 12.34
C VAL A 30 14.47 -10.35 11.97
N VAL A 31 15.48 -9.67 11.44
CA VAL A 31 16.83 -10.24 11.31
C VAL A 31 17.24 -10.69 12.71
N ALA A 32 17.35 -12.01 12.89
CA ALA A 32 17.81 -12.63 14.12
C ALA A 32 19.27 -12.23 14.37
N ALA A 33 19.48 -11.03 14.92
CA ALA A 33 20.79 -10.49 15.26
C ALA A 33 21.32 -11.07 16.58
N ALA A 34 21.02 -12.33 16.89
CA ALA A 34 21.34 -12.92 18.18
C ALA A 34 21.69 -14.42 18.12
N SER A 35 22.27 -14.92 17.03
CA SER A 35 23.00 -16.20 17.05
C SER A 35 23.71 -16.49 15.73
N LEU A 36 24.85 -15.86 15.45
CA LEU A 36 26.00 -16.49 14.81
C LEU A 36 27.14 -15.47 14.73
N GLY A 37 28.36 -15.97 14.93
CA GLY A 37 29.55 -15.20 15.26
C GLY A 37 29.94 -14.11 14.27
N LYS A 38 30.86 -13.27 14.75
CA LYS A 38 31.58 -12.22 14.03
C LYS A 38 32.08 -12.70 12.67
N VAL A 39 31.26 -12.54 11.62
CA VAL A 39 31.72 -12.66 10.23
C VAL A 39 32.29 -11.31 9.81
N LYS A 40 33.59 -11.36 9.48
CA LYS A 40 34.39 -10.30 8.87
C LYS A 40 33.57 -9.36 8.00
N LYS A 41 33.57 -8.08 8.40
CA LYS A 41 33.25 -6.91 7.57
C LYS A 41 34.24 -6.86 6.39
N GLY A 42 33.94 -7.59 5.32
CA GLY A 42 34.76 -7.69 4.11
C GLY A 42 34.03 -7.15 2.89
N LYS A 43 34.67 -6.19 2.21
CA LYS A 43 34.36 -5.64 0.87
C LYS A 43 33.03 -4.86 0.76
N LYS A 44 33.03 -3.54 1.03
CA LYS A 44 33.33 -2.46 0.05
C LYS A 44 32.85 -2.77 -1.37
N GLY A 45 31.83 -2.03 -1.80
CA GLY A 45 31.73 -1.56 -3.18
C GLY A 45 30.92 -2.40 -4.14
N MET A 46 29.63 -2.57 -3.89
CA MET A 46 28.68 -2.40 -4.98
C MET A 46 27.84 -1.19 -4.60
N GLY A 47 28.34 0.00 -4.96
CA GLY A 47 27.49 1.19 -4.98
C GLY A 47 26.28 0.91 -5.87
N PRO A 48 25.16 1.62 -5.70
CA PRO A 48 23.99 1.41 -6.54
C PRO A 48 24.42 1.46 -8.01
N ALA A 49 24.19 0.37 -8.74
CA ALA A 49 24.46 0.34 -10.17
C ALA A 49 23.73 1.53 -10.83
N PRO A 50 24.37 2.25 -11.77
CA PRO A 50 23.72 3.38 -12.42
C PRO A 50 22.44 2.90 -13.10
N LYS A 51 21.33 3.59 -12.84
CA LYS A 51 20.06 3.31 -13.51
C LYS A 51 20.23 3.66 -14.98
N VAL A 52 20.13 2.66 -15.86
CA VAL A 52 20.17 2.88 -17.30
C VAL A 52 18.84 3.52 -17.70
N GLU A 53 18.91 4.75 -18.22
CA GLU A 53 17.78 5.43 -18.83
C GLU A 53 17.70 5.00 -20.29
N LEU A 54 16.61 4.30 -20.64
CA LEU A 54 16.35 3.92 -22.02
C LEU A 54 15.79 5.15 -22.76
N PRO A 55 16.21 5.40 -24.02
CA PRO A 55 15.65 6.48 -24.81
C PRO A 55 14.16 6.26 -25.01
N VAL A 56 13.37 7.31 -24.81
CA VAL A 56 11.92 7.29 -25.07
C VAL A 56 11.69 7.58 -26.54
N GLU A 57 10.85 6.75 -27.17
CA GLU A 57 10.43 6.95 -28.57
C GLU A 57 9.72 8.31 -28.73
N THR A 58 10.09 9.06 -29.77
CA THR A 58 9.54 10.41 -30.03
C THR A 58 8.58 10.47 -31.22
N ASP A 59 8.52 9.39 -32.01
CA ASP A 59 7.70 9.32 -33.20
C ASP A 59 6.21 9.17 -32.86
N ALA A 60 5.41 10.18 -33.23
CA ALA A 60 3.97 10.21 -32.94
C ALA A 60 3.22 9.00 -33.53
N HIS A 61 3.56 8.57 -34.74
CA HIS A 61 2.91 7.43 -35.39
C HIS A 61 3.17 6.12 -34.64
N ARG A 62 4.35 5.97 -34.02
CA ARG A 62 4.68 4.78 -33.24
C ARG A 62 3.95 4.79 -31.90
N LEU A 63 3.91 5.94 -31.22
CA LEU A 63 3.24 6.12 -29.91
C LEU A 63 1.71 5.87 -29.97
N VAL A 64 1.08 6.18 -31.09
CA VAL A 64 -0.37 5.97 -31.28
C VAL A 64 -0.72 4.52 -31.62
N ASN A 65 0.17 3.79 -32.30
CA ASN A 65 -0.11 2.44 -32.81
C ASN A 65 0.47 1.33 -31.93
N TYR A 66 1.47 1.62 -31.11
CA TYR A 66 2.22 0.63 -30.34
C TYR A 66 2.34 1.04 -28.86
N VAL A 67 2.38 0.04 -27.99
CA VAL A 67 2.66 0.23 -26.57
C VAL A 67 4.18 0.16 -26.37
N CYS A 68 4.84 1.30 -26.58
CA CYS A 68 6.29 1.43 -26.45
C CYS A 68 6.78 1.03 -25.04
N GLY A 69 7.85 0.25 -24.99
CA GLY A 69 8.46 -0.20 -23.72
C GLY A 69 7.88 -1.51 -23.18
N THR A 70 7.05 -2.20 -23.97
CA THR A 70 6.56 -3.55 -23.62
C THR A 70 7.56 -4.64 -23.95
N ASN A 71 8.43 -4.43 -24.93
CA ASN A 71 9.48 -5.39 -25.26
C ASN A 71 10.65 -5.32 -24.25
N LEU A 72 10.88 -6.43 -23.54
CA LEU A 72 12.01 -6.59 -22.59
C LEU A 72 13.20 -7.36 -23.19
N LEU A 73 13.03 -7.93 -24.39
CA LEU A 73 14.06 -8.72 -25.03
C LEU A 73 15.15 -7.81 -25.62
N LYS A 74 16.40 -8.22 -25.48
CA LYS A 74 17.57 -7.44 -25.94
C LYS A 74 17.66 -7.34 -27.47
N GLU A 75 17.16 -8.35 -28.18
CA GLU A 75 17.24 -8.45 -29.64
C GLU A 75 15.92 -8.96 -30.21
N GLY A 76 15.50 -8.39 -31.35
CA GLY A 76 14.54 -9.01 -32.26
C GLY A 76 13.07 -9.02 -31.84
N GLY A 77 12.65 -8.18 -30.89
CA GLY A 77 11.24 -8.05 -30.49
C GLY A 77 10.60 -6.74 -30.99
N GLU A 78 9.34 -6.81 -31.42
CA GLU A 78 8.49 -5.64 -31.67
C GLU A 78 7.64 -5.34 -30.43
N ASP A 79 7.31 -4.06 -30.23
CA ASP A 79 6.37 -3.65 -29.19
C ASP A 79 4.95 -4.15 -29.49
N VAL A 80 4.13 -4.31 -28.45
CA VAL A 80 2.75 -4.77 -28.64
C VAL A 80 1.95 -3.73 -29.42
N LYS A 81 1.43 -4.12 -30.59
CA LYS A 81 0.55 -3.29 -31.42
C LYS A 81 -0.84 -3.15 -30.79
N LEU A 82 -1.38 -1.94 -30.80
CA LEU A 82 -2.73 -1.64 -30.34
C LEU A 82 -3.77 -2.19 -31.32
N LYS A 83 -4.81 -2.79 -30.75
CA LYS A 83 -5.96 -3.36 -31.46
C LYS A 83 -7.10 -2.33 -31.51
N PRO A 84 -8.11 -2.52 -32.38
CA PRO A 84 -9.31 -1.69 -32.35
C PRO A 84 -10.10 -1.88 -31.05
N ASP A 85 -10.86 -0.87 -30.66
CA ASP A 85 -11.60 -0.83 -29.38
C ASP A 85 -12.56 -2.01 -29.17
N SER A 86 -13.06 -2.61 -30.26
CA SER A 86 -13.98 -3.77 -30.24
C SER A 86 -13.33 -5.06 -29.75
N GLU A 87 -12.00 -5.18 -29.81
CA GLU A 87 -11.29 -6.36 -29.30
C GLU A 87 -11.08 -6.31 -27.79
N TYR A 88 -11.18 -5.11 -27.19
CA TYR A 88 -11.01 -4.94 -25.76
C TYR A 88 -12.35 -5.11 -25.03
N PRO A 89 -12.35 -5.71 -23.83
CA PRO A 89 -13.59 -5.96 -23.11
C PRO A 89 -14.21 -4.66 -22.57
N ASP A 90 -15.55 -4.58 -22.57
CA ASP A 90 -16.33 -3.40 -22.18
C ASP A 90 -15.98 -2.81 -20.80
N TRP A 91 -15.51 -3.63 -19.87
CA TRP A 91 -15.18 -3.16 -18.52
C TRP A 91 -14.01 -2.18 -18.52
N LEU A 92 -13.11 -2.23 -19.51
CA LEU A 92 -11.96 -1.33 -19.65
C LEU A 92 -12.42 0.13 -19.73
N TRP A 93 -13.44 0.38 -20.54
CA TRP A 93 -14.01 1.71 -20.77
C TRP A 93 -14.89 2.21 -19.61
N LYS A 94 -15.22 1.34 -18.65
CA LYS A 94 -16.01 1.65 -17.45
C LYS A 94 -15.13 1.98 -16.24
N ILE A 95 -13.80 1.91 -16.37
CA ILE A 95 -12.87 2.20 -15.28
C ILE A 95 -12.82 3.71 -15.01
N HIS A 96 -12.79 4.07 -13.73
CA HIS A 96 -12.62 5.45 -13.29
C HIS A 96 -11.15 5.89 -13.38
N VAL A 97 -10.81 6.71 -14.38
CA VAL A 97 -9.44 7.23 -14.61
C VAL A 97 -9.19 8.59 -13.92
N GLY A 98 -10.24 9.22 -13.39
CA GLY A 98 -10.16 10.53 -12.75
C GLY A 98 -9.59 10.51 -11.32
N LYS A 99 -9.79 11.63 -10.61
CA LYS A 99 -9.41 11.75 -9.19
C LYS A 99 -10.04 10.63 -8.36
N PRO A 100 -9.33 10.07 -7.36
CA PRO A 100 -9.90 9.00 -6.53
C PRO A 100 -11.23 9.41 -5.89
N LYS A 101 -12.31 8.65 -6.16
CA LYS A 101 -13.66 8.86 -5.60
C LYS A 101 -13.61 9.12 -4.11
N THR A 102 -14.28 10.14 -3.60
CA THR A 102 -14.30 10.50 -2.18
C THR A 102 -15.06 9.46 -1.34
N LEU A 103 -15.16 9.65 -0.02
CA LEU A 103 -15.96 8.73 0.81
C LEU A 103 -17.45 8.89 0.53
N GLU A 104 -17.89 10.12 0.26
CA GLU A 104 -19.28 10.49 -0.02
C GLU A 104 -19.78 9.92 -1.36
N ASP A 105 -18.89 9.82 -2.35
CA ASP A 105 -19.21 9.26 -3.68
C ASP A 105 -19.36 7.72 -3.68
N LEU A 106 -18.98 7.05 -2.59
CA LEU A 106 -18.95 5.60 -2.51
C LEU A 106 -20.19 5.07 -1.78
N ASP A 107 -20.81 4.03 -2.35
CA ASP A 107 -21.93 3.34 -1.72
C ASP A 107 -21.49 2.61 -0.42
N PRO A 108 -22.15 2.87 0.73
CA PRO A 108 -21.88 2.20 2.01
C PRO A 108 -22.03 0.67 1.98
N ASN A 109 -22.82 0.12 1.06
CA ASN A 109 -23.01 -1.32 0.94
C ASN A 109 -21.87 -2.02 0.18
N THR A 110 -20.92 -1.26 -0.36
CA THR A 110 -19.80 -1.79 -1.14
C THR A 110 -18.52 -1.87 -0.30
N LYS A 111 -17.71 -2.93 -0.51
CA LYS A 111 -16.42 -3.14 0.19
C LYS A 111 -15.42 -1.98 -0.02
N ALA A 112 -15.51 -1.26 -1.13
CA ALA A 112 -14.66 -0.11 -1.45
C ALA A 112 -14.82 1.04 -0.43
N TYR A 113 -16.06 1.32 -0.01
CA TYR A 113 -16.37 2.33 1.00
C TYR A 113 -15.64 2.03 2.31
N TRP A 114 -15.81 0.81 2.83
CA TRP A 114 -15.20 0.39 4.10
C TRP A 114 -13.68 0.34 4.06
N ARG A 115 -13.08 -0.03 2.91
CA ARG A 115 -11.62 0.05 2.71
C ARG A 115 -11.13 1.49 2.81
N LYS A 116 -11.85 2.44 2.23
CA LYS A 116 -11.50 3.87 2.28
C LYS A 116 -11.66 4.45 3.68
N LEU A 117 -12.76 4.16 4.36
CA LEU A 117 -13.01 4.59 5.74
C LEU A 117 -11.91 4.09 6.69
N ARG A 118 -11.54 2.80 6.57
CA ARG A 118 -10.43 2.22 7.35
C ARG A 118 -9.11 2.96 7.10
N LYS A 119 -8.79 3.27 5.83
CA LYS A 119 -7.58 4.01 5.47
C LYS A 119 -7.56 5.41 6.10
N GLN A 120 -8.70 6.10 6.13
CA GLN A 120 -8.82 7.40 6.81
C GLN A 120 -8.60 7.28 8.32
N ALA A 121 -9.24 6.32 8.99
CA ALA A 121 -9.06 6.09 10.42
C ALA A 121 -7.60 5.80 10.80
N ILE A 122 -6.90 4.97 10.01
CA ILE A 122 -5.47 4.70 10.20
C ILE A 122 -4.65 5.99 10.04
N ARG A 123 -4.93 6.79 9.02
CA ARG A 123 -4.24 8.05 8.77
C ARG A 123 -4.39 9.01 9.96
N THR A 124 -5.61 9.20 10.44
CA THR A 124 -5.91 10.05 11.60
C THR A 124 -5.23 9.53 12.86
N ASN A 125 -5.25 8.22 13.10
CA ASN A 125 -4.57 7.64 14.26
C ASN A 125 -3.05 7.85 14.19
N ASN A 126 -2.43 7.66 13.03
CA ASN A 126 -1.00 7.89 12.83
C ASN A 126 -0.63 9.36 13.04
N GLN A 127 -1.47 10.30 12.59
CA GLN A 127 -1.28 11.73 12.86
C GLN A 127 -1.36 12.02 14.37
N ARG A 128 -2.37 11.50 15.05
CA ARG A 128 -2.53 11.65 16.51
C ARG A 128 -1.33 11.07 17.28
N LEU A 129 -0.79 9.93 16.86
CA LEU A 129 0.38 9.31 17.48
C LEU A 129 1.65 10.15 17.28
N LYS A 130 1.83 10.80 16.12
CA LYS A 130 2.96 11.72 15.88
C LYS A 130 2.96 12.91 16.84
N HIS A 131 1.78 13.42 17.17
CA HIS A 131 1.63 14.59 18.06
C HIS A 131 1.39 14.22 19.52
N LYS A 132 1.35 12.93 19.87
CA LYS A 132 1.46 12.51 21.26
C LYS A 132 2.90 12.74 21.69
N THR A 133 3.16 13.88 22.31
CA THR A 133 4.34 14.07 23.16
C THR A 133 4.36 12.93 24.17
N LEU A 134 5.41 12.12 24.17
CA LEU A 134 5.75 11.27 25.32
C LEU A 134 6.11 12.25 26.45
N GLY A 135 5.09 12.73 27.16
CA GLY A 135 5.30 13.54 28.34
C GLY A 135 6.15 12.73 29.33
N PRO A 136 7.10 13.36 30.03
CA PRO A 136 7.86 12.68 31.05
C PRO A 136 6.89 12.32 32.18
N PHE A 137 6.56 11.03 32.27
CA PHE A 137 6.07 10.43 33.51
C PHE A 137 7.26 9.77 34.19
#